data_AF-A0A250IH53-F1
#
_entry.id   AF-A0A250IH53-F1
#
_cell.length_a   1.000
_cell.length_b   1.000
_cell.length_c   1.000
_cell.angle_alpha   90.00
_cell.angle_beta   90.00
_cell.angle_gamma   90.00
#
_symmetry.space_group_name_H-M   'P 1'
#
loop_
_entity.id
_entity.type
_entity.pdbx_description
1 polymer ?
#
loop_
_entity_poly.entity_id
_entity_poly.type
_entity_poly.pdbx_seq_one_letter_code
_entity_poly.pdbx_strand_id
1 'polypeptide(L)'
;MKDENGERIRFGRAQKFRLAAKGSEAVAAYTLMVEKAREGVGRAQFDAARATWSEPRNLKPEDGLYLVEFSQAERTIPETVKRLDNCATPKEVKAAIERLLECGMLEPVPAPIEPPAPARRYW
;
A
#
# COMPACT_ATOMS: atom_id res chain seq x y z
N MET A 1 -7.76 10.32 -1.75
CA MET A 1 -8.52 10.20 -3.02
C MET A 1 -9.97 10.53 -2.71
N LYS A 2 -10.52 11.58 -3.31
CA LYS A 2 -11.90 12.04 -3.09
C LYS A 2 -12.72 11.64 -4.32
N ASP A 3 -13.96 11.22 -4.13
CA ASP A 3 -14.89 11.14 -5.25
C ASP A 3 -15.23 12.56 -5.77
N GLU A 4 -15.97 12.63 -6.87
CA GLU A 4 -16.43 13.89 -7.50
C GLU A 4 -17.21 14.80 -6.53
N ASN A 5 -17.65 14.26 -5.37
CA ASN A 5 -18.37 14.96 -4.30
C ASN A 5 -17.50 15.34 -3.10
N GLY A 6 -16.19 15.10 -3.16
CA GLY A 6 -15.28 15.43 -2.05
C GLY A 6 -15.35 14.47 -0.85
N GLU A 7 -16.13 13.39 -0.94
CA GLU A 7 -16.23 12.38 0.10
C GLU A 7 -15.02 11.43 0.05
N ARG A 8 -14.59 11.00 1.24
CA ARG A 8 -13.51 10.00 1.36
C ARG A 8 -14.01 8.70 0.76
N ILE A 9 -13.34 8.22 -0.29
CA ILE A 9 -13.65 6.92 -0.92
C ILE A 9 -13.64 5.84 0.16
N ARG A 10 -14.83 5.30 0.45
CA ARG A 10 -14.99 4.19 1.40
C ARG A 10 -14.72 2.89 0.67
N PHE A 11 -13.49 2.39 0.79
CA PHE A 11 -13.16 1.06 0.32
C PHE A 11 -13.88 0.00 1.15
N GLY A 12 -14.56 -0.92 0.47
CA GLY A 12 -15.18 -2.09 1.11
C GLY A 12 -14.13 -2.97 1.79
N ARG A 13 -14.53 -3.76 2.80
CA ARG A 13 -13.58 -4.63 3.54
C ARG A 13 -12.89 -5.67 2.65
N ALA A 14 -13.54 -6.08 1.55
CA ALA A 14 -13.02 -7.01 0.57
C ALA A 14 -12.21 -6.34 -0.56
N GLN A 15 -12.05 -5.00 -0.52
CA GLN A 15 -11.28 -4.27 -1.51
C GLN A 15 -9.81 -4.70 -1.43
N LYS A 16 -9.33 -5.32 -2.51
CA LYS A 16 -7.91 -5.61 -2.69
C LYS A 16 -7.21 -4.42 -3.32
N PHE A 17 -5.94 -4.27 -2.99
CA PHE A 17 -5.05 -3.28 -3.55
C PHE A 17 -3.86 -3.98 -4.19
N ARG A 18 -3.44 -3.46 -5.33
CA ARG A 18 -2.26 -3.92 -6.06
C ARG A 18 -1.27 -2.77 -6.23
N LEU A 19 -0.02 -3.12 -6.46
CA LEU A 19 1.02 -2.16 -6.77
C LEU A 19 0.79 -1.58 -8.18
N ALA A 20 0.80 -0.26 -8.29
CA ALA A 20 0.81 0.43 -9.58
C ALA A 20 2.22 0.40 -10.18
N ALA A 21 2.38 0.75 -11.46
CA ALA A 21 3.70 0.84 -12.11
C ALA A 21 4.67 1.77 -11.35
N LYS A 22 4.17 2.94 -10.92
CA LYS A 22 4.93 3.89 -10.08
C LYS A 22 5.31 3.30 -8.72
N GLY A 23 4.44 2.48 -8.14
CA GLY A 23 4.71 1.74 -6.91
C GLY A 23 5.80 0.70 -7.10
N SER A 24 5.83 -0.02 -8.23
CA SER A 24 6.88 -0.99 -8.57
C SER A 24 8.25 -0.34 -8.64
N GLU A 25 8.35 0.82 -9.30
CA GLU A 25 9.59 1.60 -9.35
C GLU A 25 10.00 2.09 -7.96
N ALA A 26 9.05 2.54 -7.14
CA ALA A 26 9.31 2.96 -5.77
C ALA A 26 9.84 1.80 -4.90
N VAL A 27 9.31 0.58 -5.07
CA VAL A 27 9.79 -0.63 -4.40
C VAL A 27 11.20 -0.97 -4.84
N ALA A 28 11.48 -0.98 -6.15
CA ALA A 28 12.83 -1.24 -6.65
C ALA A 28 13.84 -0.24 -6.08
N ALA A 29 13.51 1.05 -6.08
CA ALA A 29 14.33 2.09 -5.48
C ALA A 29 14.49 1.92 -3.96
N TYR A 30 13.45 1.45 -3.27
CA TYR A 30 13.50 1.18 -1.83
C TYR A 30 14.42 0.01 -1.51
N THR A 31 14.32 -1.10 -2.25
CA THR A 31 15.20 -2.27 -2.06
C THR A 31 16.66 -1.91 -2.30
N LEU A 32 16.96 -1.16 -3.37
CA LEU A 32 18.33 -0.66 -3.62
C LEU A 32 18.83 0.25 -2.50
N MET A 33 17.97 1.10 -1.94
CA MET A 33 18.32 1.95 -0.80
C MET A 33 18.62 1.11 0.45
N VAL A 34 17.80 0.09 0.74
CA VAL A 34 18.01 -0.83 1.87
C VAL A 34 19.31 -1.60 1.70
N GLU A 35 19.61 -2.10 0.50
CA GLU A 35 20.87 -2.79 0.19
C GLU A 35 22.08 -1.88 0.42
N LYS A 36 22.07 -0.66 -0.14
CA LYS A 36 23.14 0.33 0.10
C LYS A 36 23.30 0.69 1.57
N ALA A 37 22.19 0.79 2.30
CA ALA A 37 22.24 1.12 3.71
C ALA A 37 22.77 -0.02 4.59
N ARG A 38 22.73 -1.28 4.13
CA ARG A 38 23.39 -2.40 4.81
C ARG A 38 24.90 -2.25 4.84
N GLU A 39 25.49 -1.56 3.87
CA GLU A 39 26.92 -1.26 3.81
C GLU A 39 27.30 -0.04 4.67
N GLY A 40 26.32 0.71 5.17
CA GLY A 40 26.50 1.91 5.97
C GLY A 40 26.78 1.66 7.46
N VAL A 41 27.18 2.73 8.17
CA VAL A 41 27.57 2.70 9.57
C VAL A 41 26.49 3.39 10.43
N GLY A 42 25.36 2.70 10.62
CA GLY A 42 24.43 3.00 11.71
C GLY A 42 23.07 3.62 11.35
N ARG A 43 22.24 3.77 12.39
CA ARG A 43 20.81 4.10 12.28
C ARG A 43 20.53 5.47 11.64
N ALA A 44 21.34 6.49 11.97
CA ALA A 44 21.15 7.84 11.43
C ALA A 44 21.35 7.89 9.92
N GLN A 45 22.33 7.16 9.38
CA GLN A 45 22.56 7.05 7.94
C GLN A 45 21.40 6.32 7.25
N PHE A 46 20.84 5.30 7.89
CA PHE A 46 19.67 4.59 7.37
C PHE A 46 18.42 5.48 7.33
N ASP A 47 18.15 6.22 8.40
CA ASP A 47 16.99 7.13 8.43
C ASP A 47 17.14 8.26 7.39
N ALA A 48 18.35 8.79 7.19
CA ALA A 48 18.64 9.75 6.11
C ALA A 48 18.42 9.14 4.72
N ALA A 49 18.89 7.92 4.48
CA ALA A 49 18.69 7.22 3.21
C ALA A 49 17.20 6.99 2.90
N ARG A 50 16.41 6.67 3.93
CA ARG A 50 14.95 6.54 3.80
C ARG A 50 14.28 7.88 3.48
N ALA A 51 14.71 8.97 4.09
CA ALA A 51 14.20 10.31 3.77
C ALA A 51 14.49 10.69 2.32
N THR A 52 15.73 10.48 1.84
CA THR A 52 16.12 10.74 0.44
C THR A 52 15.31 9.90 -0.55
N TRP A 53 14.93 8.67 -0.19
CA TRP A 53 14.06 7.84 -1.02
C TRP A 53 12.61 8.35 -1.03
N SER A 54 12.07 8.78 0.13
CA SER A 54 10.66 9.08 0.32
C SER A 54 10.26 10.50 -0.11
N GLU A 55 11.09 11.50 0.16
CA GLU A 55 10.86 12.92 -0.16
C GLU A 55 10.46 13.19 -1.63
N PRO A 56 11.23 12.76 -2.65
CA PRO A 56 10.89 13.03 -4.05
C PRO A 56 9.60 12.33 -4.50
N ARG A 57 9.11 11.36 -3.72
CA ARG A 57 7.88 10.60 -4.00
C ARG A 57 6.68 11.10 -3.21
N ASN A 58 6.86 12.12 -2.38
CA ASN A 58 5.87 12.62 -1.42
C ASN A 58 5.35 11.51 -0.49
N LEU A 59 6.23 10.59 -0.13
CA LEU A 59 5.95 9.46 0.76
C LEU A 59 6.55 9.69 2.14
N LYS A 60 6.06 8.95 3.13
CA LYS A 60 6.77 8.83 4.40
C LYS A 60 7.87 7.76 4.31
N PRO A 61 8.96 7.89 5.08
CA PRO A 61 9.99 6.86 5.20
C PRO A 61 9.42 5.47 5.51
N GLU A 62 8.36 5.38 6.31
CA GLU A 62 7.65 4.14 6.70
C GLU A 62 6.84 3.53 5.56
N ASP A 63 6.47 4.32 4.56
CA ASP A 63 5.62 3.86 3.47
C ASP A 63 6.30 2.80 2.59
N GLY A 64 7.64 2.72 2.64
CA GLY A 64 8.42 1.70 1.95
C GLY A 64 8.14 0.27 2.43
N LEU A 65 7.87 0.09 3.73
CA LEU A 65 7.51 -1.24 4.27
C LEU A 65 6.18 -1.72 3.66
N TYR A 66 5.16 -0.85 3.65
CA TYR A 66 3.85 -1.21 3.09
C TYR A 66 3.95 -1.50 1.58
N LEU A 67 4.75 -0.72 0.85
CA LEU A 67 4.98 -0.94 -0.58
C LEU A 67 5.64 -2.30 -0.86
N VAL A 68 6.64 -2.69 -0.08
CA VAL A 68 7.28 -4.02 -0.18
C VAL A 68 6.29 -5.14 0.12
N GLU A 69 5.35 -4.94 1.05
CA GLU A 69 4.31 -5.94 1.27
C GLU A 69 3.44 -6.08 0.01
N PHE A 70 2.88 -4.99 -0.52
CA PHE A 70 2.00 -5.04 -1.70
C PHE A 70 2.70 -5.47 -3.01
N SER A 71 4.04 -5.47 -3.08
CA SER A 71 4.76 -6.01 -4.23
C SER A 71 4.72 -7.54 -4.30
N GLN A 72 4.50 -8.22 -3.18
CA GLN A 72 4.50 -9.69 -3.12
C GLN A 72 3.14 -10.28 -3.50
N ALA A 73 2.04 -9.61 -3.19
CA ALA A 73 0.69 -10.05 -3.56
C ALA A 73 -0.33 -8.91 -3.42
N GLU A 74 -1.42 -9.02 -4.16
CA GLU A 74 -2.61 -8.19 -3.97
C GLU A 74 -3.28 -8.54 -2.64
N ARG A 75 -3.55 -7.53 -1.80
CA ARG A 75 -4.09 -7.74 -0.45
C ARG A 75 -5.13 -6.72 -0.07
N THR A 76 -5.99 -7.12 0.86
CA THR A 76 -6.94 -6.24 1.56
C THR A 76 -6.27 -5.58 2.78
N ILE A 77 -6.85 -4.49 3.27
CA ILE A 77 -6.39 -3.84 4.52
C ILE A 77 -6.27 -4.83 5.69
N PRO A 78 -7.28 -5.65 6.03
CA PRO A 78 -7.17 -6.59 7.16
C PRO A 78 -6.10 -7.66 6.96
N GLU A 79 -5.86 -8.11 5.72
CA GLU A 79 -4.77 -9.05 5.44
C GLU A 79 -3.40 -8.41 5.65
N THR A 80 -3.21 -7.17 5.21
CA THR A 80 -1.96 -6.42 5.45
C THR A 80 -1.73 -6.18 6.94
N VAL A 81 -2.77 -5.82 7.70
CA VAL A 81 -2.69 -5.69 9.18
C VAL A 81 -2.26 -7.00 9.83
N LYS A 82 -2.86 -8.13 9.42
CA LYS A 82 -2.53 -9.45 9.97
C LYS A 82 -1.09 -9.86 9.63
N ARG A 83 -0.58 -9.48 8.46
CA ARG A 83 0.77 -9.83 8.01
C ARG A 83 1.85 -9.01 8.71
N LEU A 84 1.55 -7.75 9.00
CA LEU A 84 2.42 -6.85 9.77
C LEU A 84 2.31 -7.09 11.28
N ASP A 85 2.01 -8.32 11.72
CA ASP A 85 1.77 -8.76 13.09
C ASP A 85 2.49 -7.89 14.16
N ASN A 86 1.74 -6.98 14.78
CA ASN A 86 2.19 -6.00 15.79
C ASN A 86 3.20 -4.92 15.36
N CYS A 87 3.67 -4.90 14.11
CA CYS A 87 4.51 -3.84 13.56
C CYS A 87 3.73 -2.56 13.21
N ALA A 88 2.43 -2.66 12.93
CA ALA A 88 1.57 -1.51 12.62
C ALA A 88 0.13 -1.73 13.09
N THR A 89 -0.48 -0.67 13.61
CA THR A 89 -1.89 -0.67 13.98
C THR A 89 -2.80 -0.61 12.74
N PRO A 90 -4.05 -1.08 12.81
CA PRO A 90 -5.00 -0.97 11.70
C PRO A 90 -5.20 0.47 11.20
N LYS A 91 -5.10 1.44 12.11
CA LYS A 91 -5.21 2.87 11.79
C LYS A 91 -4.02 3.36 10.96
N GLU A 92 -2.81 2.93 11.29
CA GLU A 92 -1.59 3.27 10.56
C GLU A 92 -1.57 2.64 9.17
N VAL A 93 -1.94 1.36 9.07
CA VAL A 93 -2.05 0.66 7.78
C VAL A 93 -3.05 1.36 6.88
N LYS A 94 -4.24 1.70 7.39
CA LYS A 94 -5.25 2.43 6.62
C LYS A 94 -4.73 3.80 6.16
N ALA A 95 -4.11 4.57 7.06
CA ALA A 95 -3.57 5.88 6.72
C ALA A 95 -2.42 5.80 5.71
N ALA A 96 -1.60 4.74 5.75
CA ALA A 96 -0.55 4.51 4.77
C ALA A 96 -1.13 4.16 3.39
N ILE A 97 -2.09 3.24 3.34
CA ILE A 97 -2.76 2.87 2.08
C ILE A 97 -3.45 4.08 1.45
N GLU A 98 -4.13 4.92 2.24
CA GLU A 98 -4.74 6.16 1.75
C GLU A 98 -3.71 7.11 1.12
N ARG A 99 -2.56 7.34 1.78
CA ARG A 99 -1.46 8.13 1.22
C ARG A 99 -0.88 7.53 -0.06
N LEU A 100 -0.68 6.21 -0.07
CA LEU A 100 -0.13 5.49 -1.22
C LEU A 100 -1.07 5.54 -2.43
N LEU A 101 -2.38 5.48 -2.21
CA LEU A 101 -3.38 5.69 -3.25
C LEU A 101 -3.36 7.14 -3.77
N GLU A 102 -3.24 8.12 -2.88
CA GLU A 102 -3.13 9.53 -3.27
C GLU A 102 -1.87 9.82 -4.10
N CYS A 103 -0.78 9.12 -3.83
CA CYS A 103 0.46 9.24 -4.57
C CYS A 103 0.48 8.43 -5.88
N GLY A 104 -0.57 7.66 -6.16
CA GLY A 104 -0.67 6.77 -7.33
C GLY A 104 0.27 5.57 -7.26
N MET A 105 0.65 5.15 -6.05
CA MET A 105 1.54 4.00 -5.82
C MET A 105 0.79 2.68 -5.71
N LEU A 106 -0.48 2.75 -5.29
CA LEU A 106 -1.40 1.62 -5.24
C LEU A 106 -2.59 1.89 -6.14
N GLU A 107 -3.21 0.81 -6.60
CA GLU A 107 -4.48 0.83 -7.32
C GLU A 107 -5.47 -0.12 -6.66
N PRO A 108 -6.75 0.27 -6.54
CA PRO A 108 -7.79 -0.66 -6.14
C PRO A 108 -8.00 -1.70 -7.25
N VAL A 109 -7.97 -2.98 -6.88
CA VAL A 109 -8.33 -4.07 -7.79
C VAL A 109 -9.85 -4.08 -7.94
N PRO A 110 -10.42 -3.96 -9.15
CA PRO A 110 -11.86 -4.01 -9.31
C PRO A 110 -12.38 -5.34 -8.74
N ALA A 111 -13.45 -5.27 -7.94
CA ALA A 111 -14.09 -6.47 -7.45
C ALA A 111 -14.57 -7.29 -8.66
N PRO A 112 -14.34 -8.62 -8.69
CA PRO A 112 -14.88 -9.45 -9.75
C PRO A 112 -16.40 -9.24 -9.79
N ILE A 113 -16.92 -8.93 -10.98
CA ILE A 113 -18.36 -8.81 -11.21
C ILE A 113 -18.95 -10.18 -10.86
N GLU A 114 -19.58 -10.31 -9.70
CA GLU A 114 -20.27 -11.56 -9.37
C GLU A 114 -21.35 -11.78 -10.44
N PRO A 115 -21.40 -12.96 -11.09
CA PRO A 115 -22.46 -13.25 -12.04
C PRO A 115 -23.80 -13.13 -11.31
N PRO A 116 -24.84 -12.54 -11.94
CA PRO A 116 -26.12 -12.33 -11.29
C PRO A 116 -26.63 -13.66 -10.72
N ALA A 117 -26.95 -13.66 -9.42
CA ALA A 117 -27.42 -14.85 -8.74
C ALA A 117 -28.58 -15.49 -9.53
N PRO A 118 -28.57 -16.81 -9.74
CA PRO A 118 -29.66 -17.47 -10.47
C PRO A 118 -30.98 -17.16 -9.77
N ALA A 119 -31.99 -16.77 -10.55
CA ALA A 119 -33.30 -16.42 -10.03
C ALA A 119 -33.80 -17.55 -9.11
N ARG A 120 -34.10 -17.21 -7.85
CA ARG A 120 -34.69 -18.15 -6.90
C ARG A 120 -36.03 -18.60 -7.46
N ARG A 121 -36.06 -19.79 -8.06
CA ARG A 121 -37.30 -20.47 -8.42
C ARG A 121 -37.98 -20.87 -7.12
N TYR A 122 -38.94 -20.07 -6.68
CA TYR A 122 -39.95 -20.52 -5.74
C TYR A 122 -40.81 -21.54 -6.49
N TRP A 123 -40.78 -22.78 -6.01
CA TRP A 123 -41.70 -23.85 -6.41
C TRP A 123 -42.72 -24.05 -5.30
#